data_AF-A0A1V4BU17-F1
#
_entry.id   AF-A0A1V4BU17-F1
#
_cell.length_a   1.000
_cell.length_b   1.000
_cell.length_c   1.000
_cell.angle_alpha   90.00
_cell.angle_beta   90.00
_cell.angle_gamma   90.00
#
_symmetry.space_group_name_H-M   'P 1'
#
loop_
_entity.id
_entity.type
_entity.pdbx_description
1 polymer ?
#
loop_
_entity_poly.entity_id
_entity_poly.type
_entity_poly.pdbx_seq_one_letter_code
_entity_poly.pdbx_strand_id
1 'polypeptide(L)' 'MTANRNMKGIDSLEQTIREENTPASLPILTIGNPERFDESSYRQRCATRLIEILFDLENYMGVGRIFIP' A
#
# COMPACT_ATOMS: atom_id res chain seq x y z
N MET A 1 -2.37 -12.56 1.71
CA MET A 1 -3.04 -11.26 1.48
C MET A 1 -3.87 -10.94 2.70
N THR A 2 -3.74 -9.74 3.27
CA THR A 2 -4.53 -9.37 4.45
C THR A 2 -6.00 -9.17 4.04
N ALA A 3 -6.91 -9.83 4.75
CA ALA A 3 -8.35 -9.85 4.44
C ALA A 3 -9.08 -8.51 4.66
N ASN A 4 -8.37 -7.47 5.10
CA ASN A 4 -8.95 -6.17 5.47
C ASN A 4 -9.24 -5.22 4.29
N ARG A 5 -8.98 -5.61 3.03
CA ARG A 5 -9.13 -4.68 1.88
C ARG A 5 -10.56 -4.16 1.66
N ASN A 6 -11.59 -4.91 2.07
CA ASN A 6 -12.99 -4.64 1.71
C ASN A 6 -14.00 -5.01 2.81
N MET A 7 -13.57 -5.18 4.07
CA MET A 7 -14.48 -5.60 5.13
C MET A 7 -15.46 -4.44 5.41
N LYS A 8 -16.67 -4.51 4.85
CA LYS A 8 -17.71 -3.50 5.08
C LYS A 8 -18.07 -3.49 6.56
N GLY A 9 -17.58 -2.50 7.28
CA GLY A 9 -17.76 -2.33 8.71
C GLY A 9 -16.73 -1.36 9.29
N ILE A 10 -16.88 -1.10 10.58
CA ILE A 10 -16.04 -0.24 11.44
C ILE A 10 -14.53 -0.56 11.32
N ASP A 11 -14.20 -1.80 10.92
CA ASP A 11 -12.83 -2.31 10.76
C ASP A 11 -12.34 -2.35 9.28
N SER A 12 -12.99 -1.63 8.37
CA SER A 12 -12.52 -1.51 6.97
C SER A 12 -11.15 -0.83 6.94
N LEU A 13 -10.22 -1.34 6.13
CA LEU A 13 -8.92 -0.67 5.94
C LEU A 13 -9.06 0.80 5.54
N GLU A 14 -10.08 1.13 4.75
CA GLU A 14 -10.33 2.52 4.34
C GLU A 14 -10.85 3.38 5.51
N GLN A 15 -11.67 2.80 6.38
CA GLN A 15 -12.11 3.49 7.59
C GLN A 15 -10.95 3.68 8.57
N THR A 16 -10.12 2.66 8.79
CA THR A 16 -8.90 2.77 9.61
C THR A 16 -7.95 3.84 9.06
N ILE A 17 -7.74 3.91 7.75
CA ILE A 17 -6.96 5.00 7.14
C ILE A 17 -7.62 6.36 7.41
N ARG A 18 -8.95 6.45 7.36
CA ARG A 18 -9.62 7.73 7.56
C ARG A 18 -9.59 8.21 9.02
N GLU A 19 -9.70 7.29 9.97
CA GLU A 19 -9.86 7.60 11.40
C GLU A 19 -8.52 7.64 12.15
N GLU A 20 -7.56 6.78 11.78
CA GLU A 20 -6.33 6.54 12.55
C GLU A 20 -5.06 6.99 11.82
N ASN A 21 -5.15 7.48 10.59
CA ASN A 21 -3.97 7.95 9.86
C ASN A 21 -3.48 9.29 10.41
N THR A 22 -2.17 9.37 10.61
CA THR A 22 -1.48 10.55 11.15
C THR A 22 -0.35 10.95 10.20
N PRO A 23 0.20 12.17 10.31
CA PRO A 23 1.39 12.55 9.54
C PRO A 23 2.61 11.64 9.77
N ALA A 24 2.64 10.88 10.87
CA ALA A 24 3.70 9.92 11.18
C ALA A 24 3.36 8.47 10.79
N SER A 25 2.21 8.22 10.18
CA SER A 25 1.80 6.88 9.77
C SER A 25 2.54 6.45 8.50
N LEU A 26 2.98 5.19 8.45
CA LEU A 26 3.55 4.60 7.23
C LEU A 26 2.48 4.42 6.15
N PRO A 27 2.84 4.55 4.86
CA PRO A 27 1.90 4.29 3.78
C PRO A 27 1.55 2.81 3.67
N ILE A 28 0.28 2.51 3.46
CA ILE A 28 -0.20 1.18 3.11
C ILE A 28 0.04 0.94 1.63
N LEU A 29 0.93 -0.01 1.33
CA LEU A 29 1.25 -0.40 -0.04
C LEU A 29 0.29 -1.48 -0.55
N THR A 30 -0.38 -1.19 -1.66
CA THR A 30 -1.36 -2.07 -2.28
C THR A 30 -0.89 -2.48 -3.67
N ILE A 31 -0.60 -3.77 -3.86
CA ILE A 31 -0.36 -4.35 -5.19
C ILE A 31 -1.62 -4.22 -6.03
N GLY A 32 -1.50 -3.56 -7.20
CA GLY A 32 -2.62 -3.25 -8.08
C GLY A 32 -3.21 -4.47 -8.80
N ASN A 33 -2.36 -5.38 -9.28
CA ASN A 33 -2.76 -6.59 -10.01
C ASN A 33 -1.97 -7.84 -9.55
N PRO A 34 -2.30 -8.38 -8.37
CA PRO A 34 -1.57 -9.51 -7.82
C PRO A 34 -1.66 -10.79 -8.64
N GLU A 35 -2.60 -10.89 -9.59
CA GLU A 35 -2.71 -12.04 -10.49
C GLU A 35 -1.49 -12.16 -11.42
N ARG A 36 -0.81 -11.05 -11.69
CA ARG A 36 0.39 -10.96 -12.55
C ARG A 36 1.70 -11.29 -11.82
N PHE A 37 1.63 -11.86 -10.61
CA PHE A 37 2.83 -12.19 -9.84
C PHE A 37 3.67 -13.32 -10.43
N ASP A 38 3.14 -14.08 -11.38
CA ASP A 38 3.87 -15.02 -12.20
C ASP A 38 4.82 -14.32 -13.21
N GLU A 39 4.47 -13.11 -13.65
CA GLU A 39 5.32 -12.28 -14.50
C GLU A 39 6.52 -11.71 -13.72
N SER A 40 7.73 -12.15 -14.07
CA SER A 40 8.97 -11.66 -13.43
C SER A 40 9.15 -10.14 -13.54
N SER A 41 8.81 -9.58 -14.71
CA SER A 41 8.87 -8.14 -14.98
C SER A 41 7.92 -7.35 -14.08
N TYR A 42 6.74 -7.89 -13.80
CA TYR A 42 5.77 -7.26 -12.92
C TYR A 42 6.27 -7.25 -11.48
N ARG A 43 6.76 -8.39 -10.95
CA ARG A 43 7.39 -8.45 -9.62
C ARG A 43 8.56 -7.47 -9.49
N GLN A 44 9.38 -7.36 -10.53
CA GLN A 44 10.51 -6.43 -10.53
C GLN A 44 10.04 -4.98 -10.43
N ARG A 45 8.98 -4.60 -11.14
CA ARG A 45 8.37 -3.26 -11.03
C ARG A 45 7.80 -3.00 -9.63
N CYS A 46 7.15 -3.98 -9.00
CA CYS A 46 6.70 -3.85 -7.60
C CYS A 46 7.88 -3.60 -6.66
N ALA A 47 8.97 -4.35 -6.82
CA ALA A 47 10.18 -4.23 -6.00
C ALA A 47 10.87 -2.88 -6.20
N THR A 48 11.05 -2.44 -7.46
CA THR A 48 11.61 -1.11 -7.77
C THR A 48 10.78 -0.01 -7.12
N ARG A 49 9.44 -0.06 -7.25
CA ARG A 49 8.58 0.96 -6.64
C ARG A 49 8.63 0.95 -5.11
N LEU A 50 8.75 -0.23 -4.50
CA LEU A 50 8.92 -0.35 -3.05
C LEU A 50 10.24 0.28 -2.59
N ILE A 51 11.33 0.05 -3.32
CA ILE A 51 12.64 0.65 -3.02
C ILE A 51 12.60 2.18 -3.17
N GLU A 52 11.99 2.71 -4.24
CA GLU A 52 11.81 4.15 -4.42
C GLU A 52 11.06 4.80 -3.25
N ILE A 53 10.00 4.16 -2.75
CA ILE A 53 9.23 4.65 -1.60
C ILE A 53 10.08 4.61 -0.32
N LEU A 54 10.88 3.56 -0.12
CA LEU A 54 11.75 3.46 1.05
C LEU A 54 12.85 4.53 1.05
N PHE A 55 13.42 4.86 -0.12
CA PHE A 55 14.45 5.89 -0.23
C PHE A 55 13.92 7.30 0.04
N ASP A 56 12.63 7.53 -0.21
CA ASP A 56 12.00 8.84 -0.06
C ASP A 56 10.81 8.78 0.92
N LEU A 57 10.95 7.94 1.96
CA LEU A 57 9.85 7.56 2.84
C LEU A 57 9.16 8.76 3.50
N GLU A 58 9.94 9.79 3.85
CA GLU A 58 9.42 11.02 4.48
C GLU A 58 8.34 11.69 3.62
N ASN A 59 8.47 11.65 2.29
CA ASN A 59 7.48 12.19 1.35
C ASN A 59 6.22 11.32 1.20
N TYR A 60 6.23 10.11 1.77
CA TYR A 60 5.11 9.17 1.73
C TYR A 60 4.45 8.95 3.10
N MET A 61 4.97 9.56 4.17
CA MET A 61 4.37 9.49 5.49
C MET A 61 3.00 10.17 5.50
N GLY A 62 2.03 9.55 6.18
CA GLY A 62 0.66 10.07 6.32
C GLY A 62 -0.17 10.11 5.03
N VAL A 63 0.35 9.60 3.90
CA VAL A 63 -0.39 9.54 2.62
C VAL A 63 -1.55 8.53 2.69
N GLY A 64 -1.55 7.64 3.69
CA GLY A 64 -2.58 6.61 3.85
C GLY A 64 -2.32 5.42 2.94
N ARG A 65 -2.70 5.47 1.65
CA ARG A 65 -2.62 4.32 0.74
C ARG A 65 -1.95 4.66 -0.58
N ILE A 66 -1.03 3.81 -1.00
CA ILE A 66 -0.33 3.91 -2.28
C ILE A 66 -0.51 2.60 -3.05
N PHE A 67 -0.91 2.72 -4.31
CA PHE A 67 -0.91 1.58 -5.21
C PHE A 67 0.45 1.47 -5.90
N ILE A 68 1.06 0.29 -5.77
CA ILE A 68 2.26 -0.07 -6.51
C ILE A 68 1.86 -1.08 -7.59
N PRO A 69 2.63 -1.17 -8.70
CA PRO A 69 2.31 -2.00 -9.84
C PRO A 69 1.65 -3.29 -9.44
#